data_AF-A0AAU6QM12-F1
#
_entry.id   AF-A0AAU6QM12-F1
#
_cell.length_a   1.000
_cell.length_b   1.000
_cell.length_c   1.000
_cell.angle_alpha   90.00
_cell.angle_beta   90.00
_cell.angle_gamma   90.00
#
_symmetry.space_group_name_H-M   'P 1'
#
loop_
_entity.id
_entity.type
_entity.pdbx_description
1 polymer ?
#
loop_
_entity_poly.entity_id
_entity_poly.type
_entity_poly.pdbx_seq_one_letter_code
_entity_poly.pdbx_strand_id
1 'polypeptide(L)'
;MSWTTAADLRAQVNRLWERGELLANVAVDAPSFPKRLVLKGPTSTEIAERFEDIRQWSSALRAMPHCRLHMREFRHRVFGANALPNEAWIDSFEDAVALIGKQRDAARFRSLLNITRVREPRLVPWLAKRPLRALELAEVWERLLDVCVWLEQHPRPGVYLRQIDIADVHTKFIEGHRSVLASHALHAYGK
;
A
#
# COMPACT_ATOMS: atom_id res chain seq x y z
N MET A 1 -16.60 -22.91 -4.64
CA MET A 1 -17.65 -21.88 -4.78
C MET A 1 -17.15 -20.80 -5.73
N SER A 2 -18.02 -20.24 -6.58
CA SER A 2 -17.69 -19.21 -7.59
C SER A 2 -17.88 -17.77 -7.10
N TRP A 3 -18.47 -17.58 -5.92
CA TRP A 3 -18.79 -16.25 -5.36
C TRP A 3 -17.61 -15.67 -4.57
N THR A 4 -17.48 -14.35 -4.63
CA THR A 4 -16.46 -13.63 -3.87
C THR A 4 -16.76 -13.70 -2.39
N THR A 5 -15.80 -14.19 -1.61
CA THR A 5 -15.88 -14.26 -0.15
C THR A 5 -15.27 -13.02 0.51
N ALA A 6 -15.47 -12.86 1.82
CA ALA A 6 -14.79 -11.83 2.61
C ALA A 6 -13.25 -11.96 2.53
N ALA A 7 -12.74 -13.20 2.50
CA ALA A 7 -11.32 -13.48 2.32
C ALA A 7 -10.82 -13.01 0.94
N ASP A 8 -11.61 -13.18 -0.12
CA ASP A 8 -11.26 -12.69 -1.45
C ASP A 8 -11.21 -11.16 -1.53
N LEU A 9 -12.13 -10.47 -0.85
CA LEU A 9 -12.10 -9.00 -0.76
C LEU A 9 -10.87 -8.51 0.00
N ARG A 10 -10.55 -9.12 1.15
CA ARG A 10 -9.31 -8.84 1.88
C ARG A 10 -8.08 -9.12 1.02
N ALA A 11 -8.07 -10.23 0.27
CA ALA A 11 -6.96 -10.57 -0.63
C ALA A 11 -6.80 -9.57 -1.77
N GLN A 12 -7.88 -9.00 -2.31
CA GLN A 12 -7.79 -7.93 -3.30
C GLN A 12 -7.08 -6.70 -2.74
N VAL A 13 -7.41 -6.27 -1.52
CA VAL A 13 -6.75 -5.13 -0.87
C VAL A 13 -5.29 -5.46 -0.53
N ASN A 14 -5.02 -6.69 -0.08
CA ASN A 14 -3.65 -7.13 0.19
C ASN A 14 -2.76 -7.11 -1.06
N ARG A 15 -3.30 -7.47 -2.23
CA ARG A 15 -2.56 -7.35 -3.50
C ARG A 15 -2.21 -5.90 -3.85
N LEU A 16 -3.08 -4.93 -3.54
CA LEU A 16 -2.76 -3.51 -3.73
C LEU A 16 -1.61 -3.07 -2.82
N TRP A 17 -1.57 -3.61 -1.59
CA TRP A 17 -0.46 -3.40 -0.66
C TRP A 17 0.85 -4.03 -1.18
N GLU A 18 0.81 -5.30 -1.60
CA GLU A 18 1.98 -6.04 -2.10
C GLU A 18 2.59 -5.43 -3.38
N ARG A 19 1.78 -4.75 -4.18
CA ARG A 19 2.24 -3.97 -5.34
C ARG A 19 2.78 -2.58 -4.95
N GLY A 20 2.61 -2.18 -3.69
CA GLY A 20 2.96 -0.86 -3.19
C GLY A 20 1.97 0.25 -3.58
N GLU A 21 0.88 -0.05 -4.29
CA GLU A 21 -0.04 0.96 -4.83
C GLU A 21 -0.67 1.82 -3.73
N LEU A 22 -1.05 1.21 -2.60
CA LEU A 22 -1.66 1.94 -1.48
C LEU A 22 -0.71 3.00 -0.90
N LEU A 23 0.56 2.65 -0.72
CA LEU A 23 1.59 3.53 -0.16
C LEU A 23 2.09 4.55 -1.21
N ALA A 24 2.20 4.14 -2.47
CA ALA A 24 2.61 5.00 -3.56
C ALA A 24 1.65 6.19 -3.71
N ASN A 25 0.33 5.92 -3.71
CA ASN A 25 -0.68 6.96 -3.82
C ASN A 25 -0.63 7.95 -2.63
N VAL A 26 -0.31 7.45 -1.44
CA VAL A 26 -0.08 8.29 -0.25
C VAL A 26 1.15 9.19 -0.42
N ALA A 27 2.22 8.73 -1.05
CA ALA A 27 3.43 9.53 -1.24
C ALA A 27 3.24 10.74 -2.16
N VAL A 28 2.40 10.58 -3.18
CA VAL A 28 2.10 11.61 -4.20
C VAL A 28 0.76 12.31 -4.00
N ASP A 29 0.10 12.08 -2.86
CA ASP A 29 -1.23 12.62 -2.53
C ASP A 29 -2.28 12.39 -3.64
N ALA A 30 -2.22 11.22 -4.30
CA ALA A 30 -3.13 10.87 -5.38
C ALA A 30 -4.50 10.40 -4.86
N PRO A 31 -5.62 10.81 -5.48
CA PRO A 31 -6.94 10.32 -5.13
C PRO A 31 -7.04 8.83 -5.47
N SER A 32 -7.17 7.99 -4.43
CA SER A 32 -7.20 6.52 -4.57
C SER A 32 -8.43 5.87 -3.96
N PHE A 33 -9.25 6.66 -3.26
CA PHE A 33 -10.47 6.23 -2.58
C PHE A 33 -11.62 7.21 -2.88
N PRO A 34 -12.89 6.75 -2.85
CA PRO A 34 -13.32 5.38 -2.54
C PRO A 34 -12.96 4.39 -3.65
N LYS A 35 -12.59 3.17 -3.27
CA LYS A 35 -12.14 2.12 -4.20
C LYS A 35 -13.13 0.97 -4.25
N ARG A 36 -13.67 0.71 -5.45
CA ARG A 36 -14.54 -0.45 -5.70
C ARG A 36 -13.72 -1.73 -5.75
N LEU A 37 -14.19 -2.76 -5.05
CA LEU A 37 -13.67 -4.12 -5.12
C LEU A 37 -14.52 -4.97 -6.06
N VAL A 38 -13.92 -6.02 -6.62
CA VAL A 38 -14.63 -6.99 -7.45
C VAL A 38 -15.45 -7.89 -6.53
N LEU A 39 -16.77 -7.84 -6.66
CA LEU A 39 -17.71 -8.68 -5.94
C LEU A 39 -18.53 -9.50 -6.95
N LYS A 40 -18.28 -10.81 -7.00
CA LYS A 40 -19.09 -11.77 -7.77
C LYS A 40 -20.12 -12.39 -6.83
N GLY A 41 -21.39 -12.09 -7.08
CA GLY A 41 -22.52 -12.66 -6.34
C GLY A 41 -23.13 -13.88 -7.03
N PRO A 42 -24.15 -14.49 -6.39
CA PRO A 42 -24.91 -15.61 -6.97
C PRO A 42 -25.71 -15.19 -8.20
N THR A 43 -25.86 -16.12 -9.13
CA THR A 43 -26.75 -16.00 -10.30
C THR A 43 -28.22 -16.21 -9.91
N SER A 44 -29.15 -15.82 -10.79
CA SER A 44 -30.60 -16.00 -10.55
C SER A 44 -30.99 -17.46 -10.28
N THR A 45 -30.33 -18.42 -10.93
CA THR A 45 -30.56 -19.86 -10.73
C THR A 45 -30.07 -20.30 -9.35
N GLU A 46 -28.85 -19.91 -8.98
CA GLU A 46 -28.27 -20.23 -7.67
C GLU A 46 -29.08 -19.63 -6.51
N ILE A 47 -29.70 -18.46 -6.72
CA ILE A 47 -30.61 -17.82 -5.76
C ILE A 47 -31.82 -18.70 -5.43
N ALA A 48 -32.33 -19.47 -6.38
CA ALA A 48 -33.46 -20.36 -6.16
C ALA A 48 -33.06 -21.68 -5.49
N GLU A 49 -31.85 -22.19 -5.79
CA GLU A 49 -31.42 -23.54 -5.43
C GLU A 49 -30.55 -23.60 -4.16
N ARG A 50 -29.85 -22.53 -3.81
CA ARG A 50 -28.79 -22.52 -2.78
C ARG A 50 -28.98 -21.43 -1.73
N PHE A 51 -30.20 -21.32 -1.22
CA PHE A 51 -30.60 -20.22 -0.34
C PHE A 51 -29.76 -20.11 0.96
N GLU A 52 -29.52 -21.22 1.64
CA GLU A 52 -28.78 -21.21 2.91
C GLU A 52 -27.32 -20.77 2.70
N ASP A 53 -26.68 -21.25 1.64
CA ASP A 53 -25.33 -20.82 1.24
C ASP A 53 -25.28 -19.31 0.99
N ILE A 54 -26.32 -18.75 0.34
CA ILE A 54 -26.41 -17.32 0.05
C ILE A 54 -26.62 -16.50 1.32
N ARG A 55 -27.44 -16.99 2.25
CA ARG A 55 -27.65 -16.34 3.56
C ARG A 55 -26.34 -16.28 4.34
N GLN A 56 -25.60 -17.39 4.40
CA GLN A 56 -24.30 -17.46 5.07
C GLN A 56 -23.26 -16.56 4.39
N TRP A 57 -23.19 -16.61 3.06
CA TRP A 57 -22.32 -15.74 2.26
C TRP A 57 -22.62 -14.26 2.50
N SER A 58 -23.89 -13.84 2.42
CA SER A 58 -24.28 -12.46 2.65
C SER A 58 -24.01 -12.03 4.10
N SER A 59 -24.21 -12.91 5.08
CA SER A 59 -23.92 -12.63 6.49
C SER A 59 -22.42 -12.42 6.71
N ALA A 60 -21.59 -13.31 6.16
CA ALA A 60 -20.13 -13.21 6.25
C ALA A 60 -19.59 -11.92 5.62
N LEU A 61 -20.14 -11.50 4.48
CA LEU A 61 -19.78 -10.22 3.87
C LEU A 61 -20.20 -9.03 4.74
N ARG A 62 -21.43 -9.02 5.26
CA ARG A 62 -21.94 -7.93 6.12
C ARG A 62 -21.18 -7.80 7.44
N ALA A 63 -20.64 -8.89 7.96
CA ALA A 63 -19.81 -8.88 9.16
C ALA A 63 -18.39 -8.34 8.92
N MET A 64 -18.01 -8.09 7.67
CA MET A 64 -16.67 -7.60 7.35
C MET A 64 -16.51 -6.13 7.75
N PRO A 65 -15.54 -5.77 8.61
CA PRO A 65 -15.29 -4.38 8.98
C PRO A 65 -14.59 -3.63 7.85
N HIS A 66 -14.58 -2.29 7.91
CA HIS A 66 -13.81 -1.43 7.00
C HIS A 66 -14.14 -1.61 5.51
N CYS A 67 -15.34 -2.08 5.21
CA CYS A 67 -15.83 -2.23 3.84
C CYS A 67 -17.30 -1.86 3.80
N ARG A 68 -17.63 -0.92 2.92
CA ARG A 68 -19.00 -0.50 2.67
C ARG A 68 -19.60 -1.40 1.60
N LEU A 69 -20.66 -2.12 1.98
CA LEU A 69 -21.44 -2.93 1.06
C LEU A 69 -22.65 -2.15 0.57
N HIS A 70 -22.88 -2.19 -0.75
CA HIS A 70 -24.13 -1.77 -1.33
C HIS A 70 -25.00 -2.99 -1.59
N MET A 71 -26.22 -2.92 -1.06
CA MET A 71 -27.20 -3.99 -1.11
C MET A 71 -28.15 -3.73 -2.27
N ARG A 72 -28.40 -4.74 -3.10
CA ARG A 72 -29.39 -4.69 -4.16
C ARG A 72 -30.60 -5.51 -3.77
N GLU A 73 -31.75 -4.86 -3.78
CA GLU A 73 -33.03 -5.54 -3.63
C GLU A 73 -33.34 -6.39 -4.85
N PHE A 74 -33.90 -7.57 -4.61
CA PHE A 74 -34.46 -8.41 -5.63
C PHE A 74 -35.73 -9.07 -5.11
N ARG A 75 -36.67 -9.30 -6.03
CA ARG A 75 -37.92 -10.00 -5.73
C ARG A 75 -37.78 -11.43 -6.21
N HIS A 76 -38.02 -12.38 -5.30
CA HIS A 76 -38.07 -13.79 -5.64
C HIS A 76 -39.45 -14.37 -5.31
N ARG A 77 -40.04 -15.14 -6.23
CA ARG A 77 -41.44 -15.62 -6.06
C ARG A 77 -41.65 -16.43 -4.78
N VAL A 78 -40.62 -17.15 -4.33
CA VAL A 78 -40.69 -18.03 -3.15
C VAL A 78 -40.34 -17.30 -1.86
N PHE A 79 -39.48 -16.28 -1.91
CA PHE A 79 -38.86 -15.69 -0.71
C PHE A 79 -39.23 -14.22 -0.48
N GLY A 80 -40.09 -13.65 -1.33
CA GLY A 80 -40.49 -12.24 -1.24
C GLY A 80 -39.35 -11.29 -1.62
N ALA A 81 -39.37 -10.09 -1.06
CA ALA A 81 -38.34 -9.07 -1.25
C ALA A 81 -37.13 -9.37 -0.34
N ASN A 82 -35.95 -9.52 -0.93
CA ASN A 82 -34.69 -9.73 -0.22
C ASN A 82 -33.61 -8.79 -0.78
N ALA A 83 -32.54 -8.57 -0.02
CA ALA A 83 -31.42 -7.74 -0.46
C ALA A 83 -30.08 -8.48 -0.32
N LEU A 84 -29.30 -8.51 -1.40
CA LEU A 84 -27.98 -9.16 -1.44
C LEU A 84 -26.86 -8.16 -1.69
N PRO A 85 -25.64 -8.43 -1.18
CA PRO A 85 -24.46 -7.64 -1.52
C PRO A 85 -24.26 -7.61 -3.04
N ASN A 86 -24.18 -6.41 -3.60
CA ASN A 86 -24.01 -6.17 -5.04
C ASN A 86 -22.71 -5.40 -5.33
N GLU A 87 -22.30 -4.51 -4.43
CA GLU A 87 -21.02 -3.83 -4.54
C GLU A 87 -20.29 -3.80 -3.20
N ALA A 88 -18.97 -3.78 -3.26
CA ALA A 88 -18.08 -3.66 -2.10
C ALA A 88 -17.10 -2.51 -2.35
N TRP A 89 -16.98 -1.62 -1.37
CA TRP A 89 -16.18 -0.40 -1.46
C TRP A 89 -15.30 -0.24 -0.22
N ILE A 90 -14.08 0.24 -0.43
CA ILE A 90 -13.22 0.76 0.63
C ILE A 90 -13.26 2.28 0.54
N ASP A 91 -13.61 2.96 1.63
CA ASP A 91 -13.87 4.40 1.60
C ASP A 91 -12.62 5.25 1.84
N SER A 92 -11.61 4.70 2.52
CA SER A 92 -10.39 5.42 2.88
C SER A 92 -9.14 4.54 2.84
N PHE A 93 -7.96 5.18 2.85
CA PHE A 93 -6.69 4.48 3.00
C PHE A 93 -6.62 3.76 4.34
N GLU A 94 -7.09 4.41 5.40
CA GLU A 94 -7.15 3.91 6.78
C GLU A 94 -7.99 2.63 6.86
N ASP A 95 -9.16 2.60 6.21
CA ASP A 95 -9.99 1.40 6.11
C ASP A 95 -9.26 0.28 5.36
N ALA A 96 -8.57 0.60 4.27
CA ALA A 96 -7.83 -0.38 3.48
C ALA A 96 -6.76 -1.08 4.32
N VAL A 97 -5.93 -0.31 5.03
CA VAL A 97 -4.84 -0.86 5.85
C VAL A 97 -5.38 -1.52 7.13
N ALA A 98 -6.50 -1.06 7.67
CA ALA A 98 -7.18 -1.72 8.79
C ALA A 98 -7.74 -3.09 8.40
N LEU A 99 -8.35 -3.20 7.21
CA LEU A 99 -8.91 -4.45 6.70
C LEU A 99 -7.85 -5.56 6.57
N ILE A 100 -6.61 -5.20 6.20
CA ILE A 100 -5.50 -6.14 5.99
C ILE A 100 -4.49 -6.20 7.16
N GLY A 101 -4.71 -5.46 8.25
CA GLY A 101 -3.83 -5.48 9.43
C GLY A 101 -2.47 -4.80 9.23
N LYS A 102 -2.38 -3.80 8.34
CA LYS A 102 -1.14 -3.11 7.95
C LYS A 102 -0.99 -1.69 8.51
N GLN A 103 -1.75 -1.34 9.54
CA GLN A 103 -1.75 0.01 10.12
C GLN A 103 -0.36 0.43 10.64
N ARG A 104 0.38 -0.48 11.30
CA ARG A 104 1.73 -0.18 11.82
C ARG A 104 2.72 0.12 10.70
N ASP A 105 2.71 -0.70 9.65
CA ASP A 105 3.56 -0.49 8.47
C ASP A 105 3.18 0.82 7.76
N ALA A 106 1.90 1.13 7.64
CA ALA A 106 1.42 2.39 7.06
C ALA A 106 1.89 3.62 7.87
N ALA A 107 1.82 3.56 9.21
CA ALA A 107 2.32 4.62 10.08
C ALA A 107 3.84 4.81 9.97
N ARG A 108 4.60 3.70 9.88
CA ARG A 108 6.04 3.75 9.61
C ARG A 108 6.33 4.42 8.28
N PHE A 109 5.66 4.01 7.21
CA PHE A 109 5.83 4.64 5.89
C PHE A 109 5.52 6.14 5.92
N ARG A 110 4.45 6.56 6.59
CA ARG A 110 4.11 7.98 6.74
C ARG A 110 5.22 8.75 7.45
N SER A 111 5.83 8.16 8.47
CA SER A 111 6.97 8.76 9.18
C SER A 111 8.18 8.94 8.25
N LEU A 112 8.52 7.90 7.47
CA LEU A 112 9.58 7.97 6.45
C LEU A 112 9.31 9.04 5.40
N LEU A 113 8.07 9.13 4.92
CA LEU A 113 7.65 10.14 3.95
C LEU A 113 7.79 11.56 4.53
N ASN A 114 7.34 11.78 5.76
CA ASN A 114 7.40 13.08 6.41
C ASN A 114 8.85 13.56 6.62
N ILE A 115 9.73 12.70 7.16
CA ILE A 115 11.13 13.07 7.34
C ILE A 115 11.83 13.31 5.99
N THR A 116 11.49 12.52 4.96
CA THR A 116 12.02 12.72 3.61
C THR A 116 11.56 14.05 3.01
N ARG A 117 10.29 14.41 3.15
CA ARG A 117 9.75 15.70 2.67
C ARG A 117 10.45 16.91 3.30
N VAL A 118 10.97 16.78 4.51
CA VAL A 118 11.68 17.85 5.21
C VAL A 118 13.17 17.86 4.84
N ARG A 119 13.82 16.69 4.89
CA ARG A 119 15.28 16.59 4.79
C ARG A 119 15.79 16.47 3.37
N GLU A 120 15.08 15.73 2.51
CA GLU A 120 15.50 15.45 1.14
C GLU A 120 14.29 15.24 0.21
N PRO A 121 13.58 16.32 -0.18
CA PRO A 121 12.35 16.21 -0.96
C PRO A 121 12.51 15.49 -2.30
N ARG A 122 13.72 15.46 -2.90
CA ARG A 122 13.98 14.83 -4.21
C ARG A 122 13.87 13.31 -4.14
N LEU A 123 13.90 12.72 -2.95
CA LEU A 123 13.68 11.28 -2.75
C LEU A 123 12.19 10.87 -2.72
N VAL A 124 11.25 11.81 -2.57
CA VAL A 124 9.81 11.48 -2.53
C VAL A 124 9.34 10.67 -3.76
N PRO A 125 9.74 10.98 -5.01
CA PRO A 125 9.42 10.14 -6.16
C PRO A 125 9.97 8.71 -6.05
N TRP A 126 11.13 8.51 -5.40
CA TRP A 126 11.66 7.18 -5.15
C TRP A 126 10.82 6.42 -4.14
N LEU A 127 10.40 7.06 -3.04
CA LEU A 127 9.48 6.45 -2.07
C LEU A 127 8.18 6.02 -2.74
N ALA A 128 7.62 6.86 -3.62
CA ALA A 128 6.41 6.53 -4.37
C ALA A 128 6.61 5.33 -5.32
N LYS A 129 7.78 5.22 -5.96
CA LYS A 129 8.11 4.12 -6.88
C LYS A 129 8.50 2.82 -6.17
N ARG A 130 9.00 2.90 -4.93
CA ARG A 130 9.57 1.78 -4.17
C ARG A 130 9.13 1.79 -2.69
N PRO A 131 7.83 1.87 -2.38
CA PRO A 131 7.38 2.11 -1.01
C PRO A 131 7.63 0.93 -0.06
N LEU A 132 7.47 -0.31 -0.53
CA LEU A 132 7.78 -1.50 0.27
C LEU A 132 9.28 -1.61 0.56
N ARG A 133 10.14 -1.23 -0.40
CA ARG A 133 11.58 -1.18 -0.17
C ARG A 133 11.96 -0.07 0.82
N ALA A 134 11.26 1.05 0.82
CA ALA A 134 11.45 2.09 1.83
C ALA A 134 11.13 1.55 3.25
N LEU A 135 10.07 0.76 3.39
CA LEU A 135 9.73 0.11 4.67
C LEU A 135 10.80 -0.87 5.15
N GLU A 136 11.39 -1.67 4.26
CA GLU A 136 12.51 -2.56 4.60
C GLU A 136 13.74 -1.79 5.09
N LEU A 137 13.89 -0.53 4.66
CA LEU A 137 15.00 0.35 5.01
C LEU A 137 14.66 1.30 6.16
N ALA A 138 13.52 1.14 6.83
CA ALA A 138 13.03 2.09 7.83
C ALA A 138 14.07 2.38 8.93
N GLU A 139 14.72 1.33 9.44
CA GLU A 139 15.72 1.42 10.54
C GLU A 139 17.02 2.12 10.13
N VAL A 140 17.29 2.22 8.83
CA VAL A 140 18.51 2.85 8.29
C VAL A 140 18.21 4.14 7.54
N TRP A 141 16.93 4.52 7.45
CA TRP A 141 16.48 5.56 6.54
C TRP A 141 17.09 6.92 6.85
N GLU A 142 17.15 7.31 8.13
CA GLU A 142 17.74 8.59 8.53
C GLU A 142 19.22 8.70 8.16
N ARG A 143 19.98 7.61 8.33
CA ARG A 143 21.38 7.53 7.88
C ARG A 143 21.52 7.61 6.37
N LEU A 144 20.57 7.04 5.61
CA LEU A 144 20.55 7.22 4.14
C LEU A 144 20.30 8.69 3.77
N LEU A 145 19.41 9.38 4.49
CA LEU A 145 19.19 10.81 4.31
C LEU A 145 20.44 11.63 4.66
N ASP A 146 21.16 11.28 5.74
CA ASP A 146 22.44 11.92 6.10
C ASP A 146 23.45 11.82 4.94
N VAL A 147 23.58 10.63 4.35
CA VAL A 147 24.47 10.41 3.19
C VAL A 147 24.05 11.23 1.99
N CYS A 148 22.74 11.29 1.67
CA CYS A 148 22.22 12.12 0.58
C CYS A 148 22.56 13.59 0.79
N VAL A 149 22.27 14.14 1.97
CA VAL A 149 22.57 15.55 2.31
C VAL A 149 24.06 15.84 2.24
N TRP A 150 24.91 14.94 2.74
CA TRP A 150 26.36 15.10 2.68
C TRP A 150 26.88 15.11 1.23
N LEU A 151 26.37 14.23 0.36
CA LEU A 151 26.74 14.17 -1.05
C LEU A 151 26.36 15.45 -1.81
N GLU A 152 25.24 16.07 -1.46
CA GLU A 152 24.86 17.37 -2.05
C GLU A 152 25.81 18.50 -1.64
N GLN A 153 26.29 18.48 -0.40
CA GLN A 153 27.25 19.47 0.11
C GLN A 153 28.67 19.25 -0.45
N HIS A 154 28.98 18.05 -0.96
CA HIS A 154 30.29 17.67 -1.48
C HIS A 154 30.22 17.16 -2.94
N PRO A 155 29.86 18.02 -3.92
CA PRO A 155 29.55 17.63 -5.31
C PRO A 155 30.77 17.17 -6.15
N ARG A 156 31.98 17.24 -5.60
CA ARG A 156 33.20 16.66 -6.17
C ARG A 156 34.02 16.09 -5.04
N PRO A 157 33.65 14.91 -4.49
CA PRO A 157 34.37 14.40 -3.34
C PRO A 157 35.85 14.25 -3.69
N GLY A 158 36.20 13.83 -4.92
CA GLY A 158 37.58 13.41 -5.24
C GLY A 158 38.09 12.31 -4.29
N VAL A 159 37.17 11.78 -3.49
CA VAL A 159 37.30 11.08 -2.24
C VAL A 159 36.54 9.79 -2.49
N TYR A 160 37.25 8.67 -2.39
CA TYR A 160 36.61 7.36 -2.34
C TYR A 160 35.56 7.40 -1.23
N LEU A 161 34.42 6.72 -1.40
CA LEU A 161 33.33 6.55 -0.40
C LEU A 161 33.80 6.20 1.03
N ARG A 162 35.08 5.85 1.19
CA ARG A 162 35.83 5.57 2.42
C ARG A 162 36.12 6.79 3.31
N GLN A 163 35.95 8.03 2.86
CA GLN A 163 36.26 9.23 3.68
C GLN A 163 35.00 10.06 4.03
N ILE A 164 33.82 9.43 4.01
CA ILE A 164 32.59 10.06 4.50
C ILE A 164 32.66 10.12 6.03
N ASP A 165 32.68 11.34 6.58
CA ASP A 165 32.66 11.60 8.02
C ASP A 165 31.21 11.81 8.50
N ILE A 166 30.44 10.73 8.49
CA ILE A 166 29.08 10.68 9.06
C ILE A 166 29.10 9.61 10.14
N ALA A 167 28.61 9.96 11.33
CA ALA A 167 28.50 9.03 12.45
C ALA A 167 27.73 7.75 12.04
N ASP A 168 28.27 6.58 12.39
CA ASP A 168 27.69 5.26 12.11
C ASP A 168 27.42 4.92 10.63
N VAL A 169 28.05 5.66 9.70
CA VAL A 169 28.09 5.35 8.28
C VAL A 169 29.50 4.92 7.89
N HIS A 170 29.63 3.68 7.45
CA HIS A 170 30.90 3.12 6.98
C HIS A 170 30.79 2.67 5.53
N THR A 171 31.92 2.44 4.86
CA THR A 171 31.96 1.99 3.47
C THR A 171 30.99 0.82 3.19
N LYS A 172 30.91 -0.18 4.09
CA LYS A 172 30.01 -1.34 3.93
C LYS A 172 28.52 -0.95 3.88
N PHE A 173 28.12 0.06 4.64
CA PHE A 173 26.76 0.58 4.63
C PHE A 173 26.42 1.17 3.26
N ILE A 174 27.30 2.04 2.74
CA ILE A 174 27.11 2.70 1.45
C ILE A 174 27.06 1.65 0.34
N GLU A 175 28.00 0.70 0.31
CA GLU A 175 27.99 -0.42 -0.65
C GLU A 175 26.67 -1.19 -0.63
N GLY A 176 26.16 -1.51 0.56
CA GLY A 176 24.90 -2.24 0.73
C GLY A 176 23.65 -1.48 0.26
N HIS A 177 23.72 -0.16 0.19
CA HIS A 177 22.59 0.72 -0.17
C HIS A 177 22.82 1.52 -1.46
N ARG A 178 23.86 1.18 -2.23
CA ARG A 178 24.23 1.86 -3.49
C ARG A 178 23.07 2.02 -4.45
N SER A 179 22.14 1.06 -4.57
CA SER A 179 21.01 1.17 -5.50
C SER A 179 20.01 2.28 -5.13
N VAL A 180 19.83 2.53 -3.83
CA VAL A 180 18.99 3.61 -3.31
C VAL A 180 19.70 4.94 -3.49
N LEU A 181 20.98 4.99 -3.09
CA LEU A 181 21.81 6.19 -3.23
C LEU A 181 22.01 6.56 -4.71
N ALA A 182 22.15 5.59 -5.61
CA ALA A 182 22.26 5.77 -7.05
C ALA A 182 21.01 6.43 -7.66
N SER A 183 19.83 6.07 -7.16
CA SER A 183 18.57 6.64 -7.64
C SER A 183 18.39 8.12 -7.27
N HIS A 184 19.15 8.58 -6.28
CA HIS A 184 19.28 9.99 -5.89
C HIS A 184 20.48 10.68 -6.56
N ALA A 185 21.61 9.97 -6.69
CA ALA A 185 22.92 10.59 -6.92
C ALA A 185 23.59 10.29 -8.28
N LEU A 186 23.09 9.46 -9.19
CA LEU A 186 23.87 9.06 -10.39
C LEU A 186 23.55 9.79 -11.71
N HIS A 187 22.78 10.87 -11.73
CA HIS A 187 22.77 11.76 -12.90
C HIS A 187 23.96 12.75 -12.93
N ALA A 188 24.65 12.97 -11.81
CA ALA A 188 25.78 13.91 -11.73
C ALA A 188 27.17 13.25 -11.84
N TYR A 189 27.25 11.91 -11.78
CA TYR A 189 28.53 11.18 -11.72
C TYR A 189 28.70 10.14 -12.83
N GLY A 190 27.95 10.26 -13.91
CA GLY A 190 27.95 9.37 -15.07
C GLY A 190 28.41 10.05 -16.36
N LYS A 191 29.60 10.67 -16.34
CA LYS A 191 30.57 10.75 -17.44
C LYS A 191 31.86 11.42 -16.98
#